data_AF-A0A3P7K7Q2-F1
#
_entry.id   AF-A0A3P7K7Q2-F1
#
_cell.length_a   1.000
_cell.length_b   1.000
_cell.length_c   1.000
_cell.angle_alpha   90.00
_cell.angle_beta   90.00
_cell.angle_gamma   90.00
#
_symmetry.space_group_name_H-M   'P 1'
#
loop_
_entity.id
_entity.type
_entity.pdbx_description
1 polymer ?
#
loop_
_entity_poly.entity_id
_entity_poly.type
_entity_poly.pdbx_seq_one_letter_code
_entity_poly.pdbx_strand_id
1 'polypeptide(L)'
;MHVLVLFMTVLGYAMAAVHIMKVKRFTPPMVKMIRNGTWDRFVERMMEKPLQQMTGSDGDIYIHDITRYYDTEYLGEITIGTPQQTFLVRQTDPFLDK
;
A
#
# COMPACT_ATOMS: atom_id res chain seq x y z
N MET A 1 9.12 -8.45 47.10
CA MET A 1 8.96 -7.29 46.20
C MET A 1 9.66 -7.49 44.86
N HIS A 2 10.97 -7.76 44.79
CA HIS A 2 11.71 -7.89 43.52
C HIS A 2 11.22 -9.02 42.58
N VAL A 3 10.86 -10.19 43.13
CA VAL A 3 10.36 -11.33 42.34
C VAL A 3 9.04 -11.02 41.65
N LEU A 4 8.17 -10.25 42.32
CA LEU A 4 6.84 -9.90 41.80
C LEU A 4 6.93 -8.89 40.65
N VAL A 5 7.88 -7.94 40.74
CA VAL A 5 8.21 -7.01 39.65
C VAL A 5 8.77 -7.76 38.44
N LEU A 6 9.65 -8.73 38.67
CA LEU A 6 10.25 -9.53 37.60
C LEU A 6 9.20 -10.42 36.89
N PHE A 7 8.19 -10.89 37.62
CA PHE A 7 7.07 -11.63 37.04
C PHE A 7 6.18 -10.73 36.17
N MET A 8 5.89 -9.50 36.62
CA MET A 8 5.09 -8.55 35.85
C MET A 8 5.78 -8.08 34.56
N THR A 9 7.10 -7.91 34.57
CA THR A 9 7.85 -7.50 33.36
C THR A 9 7.87 -8.61 32.31
N VAL A 10 8.06 -9.86 32.72
CA VAL A 10 8.01 -11.02 31.80
C VAL A 10 6.60 -11.19 31.22
N LEU A 11 5.56 -11.03 32.03
CA LEU A 11 4.18 -11.13 31.58
C LEU A 11 3.81 -10.02 30.59
N GLY A 12 4.26 -8.78 30.84
CA GLY A 12 4.07 -7.66 29.91
C GLY A 12 4.79 -7.84 28.58
N TYR A 13 5.99 -8.43 28.60
CA TYR A 13 6.77 -8.72 27.39
C TYR A 13 6.12 -9.85 26.55
N ALA A 14 5.56 -10.87 27.21
CA ALA A 14 4.87 -11.97 26.54
C ALA A 14 3.52 -11.56 25.92
N MET A 15 2.87 -10.53 26.46
CA MET A 15 1.59 -10.01 25.98
C MET A 15 1.73 -8.94 24.88
N ALA A 16 2.91 -8.81 24.26
CA ALA A 16 3.09 -7.95 23.09
C ALA A 16 2.08 -8.36 22.01
N ALA A 17 1.01 -7.57 21.89
CA ALA A 17 -0.13 -7.88 21.05
C ALA A 17 0.28 -7.73 19.58
N VAL A 18 0.63 -8.84 18.93
CA VAL A 18 0.84 -8.88 17.49
C VAL A 18 -0.53 -8.93 16.82
N HIS A 19 -0.98 -7.80 16.27
CA HIS A 19 -2.20 -7.76 15.47
C HIS A 19 -1.89 -8.17 14.02
N ILE A 20 -2.38 -9.34 13.62
CA ILE A 20 -2.23 -9.84 12.25
C ILE A 20 -3.43 -9.37 11.42
N MET A 21 -3.19 -8.44 10.49
CA MET A 21 -4.22 -7.95 9.57
C MET A 21 -4.48 -8.97 8.46
N LYS A 22 -5.75 -9.28 8.18
CA LYS A 22 -6.12 -10.15 7.06
C LYS A 22 -6.01 -9.38 5.75
N VAL A 23 -5.30 -9.95 4.78
CA VAL A 23 -5.21 -9.41 3.41
C VAL A 23 -6.08 -10.23 2.46
N LYS A 24 -6.73 -9.52 1.53
CA LYS A 24 -7.52 -10.11 0.45
C LYS A 24 -6.76 -9.97 -0.86
N ARG A 25 -6.65 -11.08 -1.59
CA ARG A 25 -6.09 -11.08 -2.94
C ARG A 25 -7.11 -10.55 -3.95
N PHE A 26 -6.67 -9.70 -4.87
CA PHE A 26 -7.47 -9.24 -6.01
C PHE A 26 -6.67 -9.37 -7.31
N THR A 27 -7.36 -9.33 -8.46
CA THR A 27 -6.70 -9.36 -9.77
C THR A 27 -6.30 -7.94 -10.19
N PRO A 28 -5.00 -7.63 -10.28
CA PRO A 28 -4.53 -6.30 -10.65
C PRO A 28 -4.95 -5.90 -12.07
N PRO A 29 -5.10 -4.58 -12.33
CA PRO A 29 -5.33 -4.07 -13.68
C PRO A 29 -4.28 -4.53 -14.70
N MET A 30 -3.01 -4.61 -14.30
CA MET A 30 -1.93 -5.13 -15.14
C MET A 30 -2.25 -6.53 -15.64
N VAL A 31 -2.58 -7.47 -14.74
CA VAL A 31 -2.90 -8.86 -15.13
C VAL A 31 -4.09 -8.93 -16.09
N LYS A 32 -5.10 -8.06 -15.91
CA LYS A 32 -6.21 -7.95 -16.87
C LYS A 32 -5.75 -7.47 -18.25
N MET A 33 -4.86 -6.48 -18.30
CA MET A 33 -4.32 -5.95 -19.55
C MET A 33 -3.36 -6.93 -20.24
N ILE A 34 -2.55 -7.67 -19.49
CA ILE A 34 -1.69 -8.74 -20.02
C ILE A 34 -2.54 -9.81 -20.69
N ARG A 35 -3.61 -10.27 -20.01
CA ARG A 35 -4.55 -11.24 -20.58
C ARG A 35 -5.22 -10.75 -21.86
N ASN A 36 -5.48 -9.45 -21.95
CA ASN A 36 -6.10 -8.83 -23.12
C ASN A 36 -5.07 -8.39 -24.18
N GLY A 37 -3.76 -8.57 -23.95
CA GLY A 37 -2.70 -8.13 -24.86
C GLY A 37 -2.56 -6.60 -24.99
N THR A 38 -3.08 -5.82 -24.04
CA THR A 38 -3.09 -4.34 -24.09
C THR A 38 -2.06 -3.69 -23.16
N TRP A 39 -1.31 -4.49 -22.40
CA TRP A 39 -0.35 -3.98 -21.41
C TRP A 39 0.77 -3.17 -22.05
N ASP A 40 1.37 -3.65 -23.14
CA ASP A 40 2.53 -3.00 -23.76
C ASP A 40 2.19 -1.59 -24.25
N ARG A 41 1.06 -1.43 -24.97
CA ARG A 41 0.56 -0.11 -25.42
C ARG A 41 0.25 0.81 -24.24
N PHE A 42 -0.24 0.27 -23.13
CA PHE A 42 -0.51 1.05 -21.92
C PHE A 42 0.79 1.60 -21.31
N VAL A 43 1.84 0.77 -21.25
CA VAL A 43 3.17 1.16 -20.77
C VAL A 43 3.80 2.21 -21.69
N GLU A 44 3.76 2.02 -23.02
CA GLU A 44 4.26 2.99 -24.00
C GLU A 44 3.65 4.38 -23.77
N ARG A 45 2.31 4.46 -23.67
CA ARG A 45 1.61 5.73 -23.38
C ARG A 45 2.03 6.34 -22.04
N MET A 46 2.28 5.52 -21.02
CA MET A 46 2.73 6.01 -19.72
C MET A 46 4.16 6.56 -19.81
N MET A 47 5.03 5.94 -20.61
CA MET A 47 6.41 6.36 -20.84
C MET A 47 6.53 7.60 -21.73
N GLU A 48 5.51 7.95 -22.51
CA GLU A 48 5.44 9.19 -23.31
C GLU A 48 5.06 10.43 -22.47
N LYS A 49 4.33 10.24 -21.38
CA LYS A 49 3.88 11.33 -20.48
C LYS A 49 4.98 12.10 -19.70
N PRO A 50 6.18 11.57 -19.38
CA PRO A 50 7.24 12.31 -18.71
C PRO A 50 7.71 13.53 -19.51
N LEU A 51 7.63 13.49 -20.85
CA LEU A 51 8.15 14.57 -21.69
C LEU A 51 7.26 15.82 -21.72
N GLN A 52 5.95 15.68 -21.50
CA GLN A 52 5.03 16.82 -21.57
C GLN A 52 4.92 17.60 -20.25
N GLN A 53 5.22 16.97 -19.11
CA GLN A 53 5.20 17.64 -17.80
C GLN A 53 6.50 18.39 -17.47
N MET A 54 7.62 18.08 -18.13
CA MET A 54 8.89 18.83 -17.95
C MET A 54 8.92 20.18 -18.69
N THR A 55 8.03 20.41 -19.66
CA THR A 55 7.93 21.66 -20.43
C THR A 55 6.96 22.69 -19.82
N GLY A 56 6.50 22.48 -18.59
CA GLY A 56 5.80 23.50 -17.80
C GLY A 56 6.81 24.44 -17.15
N SER A 57 7.08 25.57 -17.80
CA SER A 57 7.79 26.71 -17.23
C SER A 57 7.01 27.31 -16.04
N ASP A 58 7.07 26.67 -14.87
CA ASP A 58 7.03 27.30 -13.55
C ASP A 58 7.27 26.23 -12.48
N GLY A 59 8.40 26.38 -11.78
CA GLY A 59 9.09 25.31 -11.07
C GLY A 59 8.51 24.86 -9.73
N ASP A 60 7.19 24.64 -9.58
CA ASP A 60 6.63 24.24 -8.27
C ASP A 60 5.51 23.17 -8.27
N ILE A 61 5.06 22.65 -9.42
CA ILE A 61 4.01 21.61 -9.44
C ILE A 61 4.57 20.28 -9.97
N TYR A 62 5.23 19.54 -9.08
CA TYR A 62 5.54 18.13 -9.32
C TYR A 62 4.28 17.28 -9.12
N ILE A 63 3.57 17.00 -10.22
CA ILE A 63 2.52 15.97 -10.21
C ILE A 63 3.22 14.62 -10.19
N HIS A 64 3.53 14.11 -9.00
CA HIS A 64 3.81 12.69 -8.86
C HIS A 64 2.56 11.94 -9.29
N ASP A 65 2.66 11.13 -10.35
CA ASP A 65 1.64 10.14 -10.67
C ASP A 65 1.64 9.11 -9.54
N ILE A 66 0.89 9.42 -8.48
CA ILE A 66 0.70 8.63 -7.25
C ILE A 66 0.00 7.30 -7.54
N THR A 67 -0.19 6.93 -8.81
CA THR A 67 -1.13 5.92 -9.28
C THR A 67 -0.47 4.74 -9.99
N ARG A 68 0.82 4.48 -9.74
CA ARG A 68 1.50 3.26 -10.24
C ARG A 68 1.22 2.04 -9.38
N TYR A 69 -0.06 1.68 -9.25
CA TYR A 69 -0.50 0.51 -8.47
C TYR A 69 -1.16 -0.56 -9.32
N TYR A 70 -0.82 -0.57 -10.61
CA TYR A 70 -1.41 -1.46 -11.59
C TYR A 70 -1.09 -2.93 -11.34
N ASP A 71 -0.09 -3.21 -10.50
CA ASP A 71 0.46 -4.51 -10.13
C ASP A 71 0.13 -4.95 -8.69
N THR A 72 -0.52 -4.09 -7.88
CA THR A 72 -0.86 -4.45 -6.50
C THR A 72 -1.81 -5.65 -6.49
N GLU A 73 -1.52 -6.69 -5.70
CA GLU A 73 -2.36 -7.90 -5.63
C GLU A 73 -3.11 -8.06 -4.30
N TYR A 74 -2.64 -7.44 -3.22
CA TYR A 74 -3.14 -7.65 -1.87
C TYR A 74 -3.61 -6.33 -1.24
N LEU A 75 -4.83 -6.35 -0.71
CA LEU A 75 -5.42 -5.23 0.03
C LEU A 75 -5.86 -5.70 1.40
N GLY A 76 -5.58 -4.91 2.43
CA GLY A 76 -6.11 -5.12 3.77
C GLY A 76 -7.49 -4.51 3.92
N GLU A 77 -8.32 -5.14 4.74
CA GLU A 77 -9.63 -4.62 5.10
C GLU A 77 -9.53 -3.85 6.42
N ILE A 78 -9.91 -2.57 6.42
CA ILE A 78 -9.96 -1.73 7.61
C ILE A 78 -11.36 -1.17 7.80
N THR A 79 -11.65 -0.71 9.01
CA THR A 79 -12.92 -0.07 9.31
C THR A 79 -12.74 1.24 10.04
N ILE A 80 -13.52 2.26 9.66
CA ILE A 80 -13.41 3.62 10.20
C ILE A 80 -14.79 4.12 10.63
N GLY A 81 -14.84 4.84 11.76
CA GLY A 81 -16.01 5.60 12.21
C GLY A 81 -16.97 4.83 13.13
N THR A 82 -17.99 5.55 13.62
CA THR A 82 -19.15 5.01 14.34
C THR A 82 -20.43 5.65 13.77
N PRO A 83 -21.29 4.91 13.03
CA PRO A 83 -21.22 3.49 12.75
C PRO A 83 -20.02 3.12 11.87
N GLN A 84 -19.62 1.86 11.97
CA GLN A 84 -18.43 1.31 11.33
C GLN A 84 -18.62 1.21 9.82
N GLN A 85 -17.68 1.77 9.04
CA GLN A 85 -17.63 1.66 7.58
C GLN A 85 -16.37 0.90 7.15
N THR A 86 -16.49 0.02 6.16
CA THR A 86 -15.40 -0.86 5.70
C THR A 86 -14.70 -0.30 4.45
N PHE A 87 -13.37 -0.35 4.45
CA PHE A 87 -12.51 0.09 3.34
C PHE A 87 -11.47 -0.97 3.00
N LEU A 88 -11.10 -1.07 1.73
CA LEU A 88 -9.95 -1.84 1.27
C LEU A 88 -8.77 -0.90 1.02
N VAL A 89 -7.66 -1.13 1.70
CA VAL A 89 -6.48 -0.28 1.63
C VAL A 89 -5.24 -1.10 1.28
N ARG A 90 -4.30 -0.51 0.56
CA ARG A 90 -2.98 -1.13 0.39
C ARG A 90 -2.25 -1.05 1.73
N GLN A 91 -1.77 -2.19 2.20
CA GLN A 91 -0.82 -2.21 3.30
C GLN A 91 0.55 -1.82 2.74
N THR A 92 0.99 -0.60 3.00
CA THR A 92 2.37 -0.17 2.75
C THR A 92 3.21 -0.68 3.91
N ASP A 93 4.04 -1.69 3.65
CA ASP A 93 4.98 -2.20 4.64
C ASP A 93 6.10 -1.15 4.81
N PRO A 94 6.31 -0.55 5.99
CA PRO A 94 7.34 0.48 6.19
C PRO A 94 8.77 -0.03 6.00
N PHE A 95 8.96 -1.34 5.78
CA PHE A 95 10.26 -1.98 5.58
C PHE A 95 10.62 -2.28 4.13
N LEU A 96 9.71 -2.05 3.17
CA LEU A 96 9.92 -2.32 1.75
C LEU A 96 10.29 -1.09 0.90
N ASP A 97 10.38 0.09 1.51
CA ASP A 97 10.74 1.36 0.84
C ASP A 97 12.22 1.72 1.10
N LYS A 98 13.13 0.77 0.81
CA LYS A 98 14.59 0.95 0.91
C LYS A 98 15.29 0.76 -0.42
#